data_AF-A0A417HLN7-F1
#
_entry.id   AF-A0A417HLN7-F1
#
_cell.length_a   1.000
_cell.length_b   1.000
_cell.length_c   1.000
_cell.angle_alpha   90.00
_cell.angle_beta   90.00
_cell.angle_gamma   90.00
#
_symmetry.space_group_name_H-M   'P 1'
#
loop_
_entity.id
_entity.type
_entity.pdbx_description
1 polymer ?
#
loop_
_entity_poly.entity_id
_entity_poly.type
_entity_poly.pdbx_seq_one_letter_code
_entity_poly.pdbx_strand_id
1 'polypeptide(L)'
;MQNYRKSDYAINKNSPNIVYRFHNEIIEITLEDYLKENPDKTEHDFAELKALSDQIYYEQDRAESAQTRKDVSIHGLEETEHCATRALDEEWEERVVDIQNRKYAWKALEQLFTVGALTEVQKRRFRLHVFQGLSTRQIGRMEGTSHQAVAKSINLAIAKLKKYFAAQG
;
A
#
# COMPACT_ATOMS: atom_id res chain seq x y z
N MET A 1 11.31 4.08 -28.66
CA MET A 1 10.77 5.20 -29.46
C MET A 1 9.76 4.62 -30.45
N GLN A 2 8.47 4.89 -30.26
CA GLN A 2 7.42 4.56 -31.24
C GLN A 2 7.74 5.27 -32.56
N ASN A 3 7.94 4.52 -33.64
CA ASN A 3 8.19 5.10 -34.96
C ASN A 3 6.86 5.60 -35.53
N TYR A 4 6.50 6.86 -35.23
CA TYR A 4 5.29 7.53 -35.74
C TYR A 4 5.14 7.46 -37.27
N ARG A 5 6.25 7.24 -38.00
CA ARG A 5 6.25 6.98 -39.46
C ARG A 5 5.67 5.62 -39.88
N LYS A 6 5.25 4.77 -38.93
CA LYS A 6 4.73 3.42 -39.18
C LYS A 6 3.32 3.17 -38.64
N SER A 7 2.59 4.18 -38.15
CA SER A 7 1.21 3.95 -37.72
C SER A 7 0.30 3.63 -38.91
N ASP A 8 -0.78 2.89 -38.67
CA ASP A 8 -1.76 2.54 -39.73
C ASP A 8 -2.34 3.80 -40.38
N TYR A 9 -2.59 4.83 -39.57
CA TYR A 9 -2.98 6.15 -40.05
C TYR A 9 -1.95 6.76 -40.99
N ALA A 10 -0.66 6.77 -40.61
CA ALA A 10 0.38 7.36 -41.45
C ALA A 10 0.55 6.60 -42.78
N ILE A 11 0.35 5.29 -42.78
CA ILE A 11 0.43 4.46 -43.99
C ILE A 11 -0.75 4.75 -44.92
N ASN A 12 -1.98 4.73 -44.40
CA ASN A 12 -3.18 5.01 -45.19
C ASN A 12 -3.22 6.47 -45.67
N LYS A 13 -2.86 7.43 -44.81
CA LYS A 13 -2.96 8.87 -45.12
C LYS A 13 -2.02 9.31 -46.24
N ASN A 14 -0.82 8.75 -46.27
CA ASN A 14 0.21 9.10 -47.26
C ASN A 14 0.09 8.30 -48.56
N SER A 15 -0.79 7.29 -48.60
CA SER A 15 -1.08 6.53 -49.81
C SER A 15 -2.22 7.19 -50.61
N PRO A 16 -2.16 7.19 -51.95
CA PRO A 16 -3.31 7.54 -52.79
C PRO A 16 -4.43 6.49 -52.72
N ASN A 17 -4.12 5.26 -52.28
CA ASN A 17 -5.04 4.13 -52.18
C ASN A 17 -5.57 3.98 -50.75
N ILE A 18 -6.65 3.20 -50.58
CA ILE A 18 -7.10 2.79 -49.23
C ILE A 18 -6.21 1.62 -48.80
N VAL A 19 -5.48 1.78 -47.70
CA VAL A 19 -4.50 0.80 -47.21
C VAL A 19 -4.95 0.22 -45.88
N TYR A 20 -4.96 -1.10 -45.81
CA TYR A 20 -5.32 -1.87 -44.62
C TYR A 20 -4.19 -2.85 -44.26
N ARG A 21 -3.66 -2.76 -43.03
CA ARG A 21 -2.57 -3.62 -42.57
C ARG A 21 -3.09 -4.74 -41.67
N PHE A 22 -2.80 -5.97 -42.05
CA PHE A 22 -2.95 -7.16 -41.21
C PHE A 22 -1.63 -7.48 -40.51
N HIS A 23 -1.65 -8.47 -39.61
CA HIS A 23 -0.46 -8.93 -38.90
C HIS A 23 0.57 -9.61 -39.82
N ASN A 24 0.15 -10.09 -41.00
CA ASN A 24 0.95 -10.85 -41.96
C ASN A 24 1.13 -10.13 -43.31
N GLU A 25 0.22 -9.24 -43.70
CA GLU A 25 0.25 -8.59 -45.02
C GLU A 25 -0.40 -7.20 -45.00
N ILE A 26 -0.18 -6.43 -46.07
CA ILE A 26 -0.82 -5.12 -46.30
C ILE A 26 -1.64 -5.25 -47.56
N ILE A 27 -2.93 -4.91 -47.48
CA ILE A 27 -3.85 -4.86 -48.61
C ILE A 27 -4.04 -3.40 -49.01
N GLU A 28 -3.93 -3.13 -50.31
CA GLU A 28 -4.20 -1.82 -50.89
C GLU A 28 -5.36 -1.94 -51.87
N ILE A 29 -6.39 -1.11 -51.70
CA ILE A 29 -7.51 -1.00 -52.63
C ILE A 29 -7.23 0.21 -53.53
N THR A 30 -6.99 -0.07 -54.80
CA THR A 30 -6.78 0.96 -55.82
C THR A 30 -8.12 1.48 -56.34
N LEU A 31 -8.11 2.69 -56.91
CA LEU A 31 -9.28 3.24 -57.59
C LEU A 31 -9.72 2.35 -58.75
N GLU A 32 -8.78 1.76 -59.49
CA GLU A 32 -9.04 0.89 -60.65
C GLU A 32 -9.80 -0.38 -60.23
N ASP A 33 -9.37 -1.02 -59.16
CA ASP A 33 -10.03 -2.22 -58.63
C ASP A 33 -11.43 -1.89 -58.08
N TYR A 34 -11.56 -0.77 -57.39
CA TYR A 34 -12.85 -0.30 -56.86
C TYR A 34 -13.89 -0.06 -57.98
N LEU A 35 -13.49 0.63 -59.05
CA LEU A 35 -14.37 0.92 -60.19
C LEU A 35 -14.70 -0.34 -61.02
N LYS A 36 -13.78 -1.30 -61.06
CA LYS A 36 -14.02 -2.60 -61.72
C LYS A 36 -15.10 -3.41 -61.01
N GLU A 37 -15.11 -3.40 -59.68
CA GLU A 37 -16.12 -4.10 -58.88
C GLU A 37 -17.43 -3.32 -58.73
N ASN A 38 -17.39 -1.99 -58.89
CA ASN A 38 -18.53 -1.09 -58.73
C ASN A 38 -18.68 -0.17 -59.96
N PRO A 39 -19.21 -0.68 -61.09
CA PRO A 39 -19.28 0.08 -62.35
C PRO A 39 -20.28 1.25 -62.31
N ASP A 40 -21.15 1.31 -61.30
CA ASP A 40 -22.10 2.40 -61.05
C ASP A 40 -21.50 3.56 -60.23
N LYS A 41 -20.27 3.39 -59.72
CA LYS A 41 -19.58 4.36 -58.86
C LYS A 41 -18.60 5.22 -59.64
N THR A 42 -18.24 6.33 -59.03
CA THR A 42 -17.35 7.34 -59.59
C THR A 42 -16.07 7.48 -58.76
N GLU A 43 -15.08 8.16 -59.33
CA GLU A 43 -13.84 8.52 -58.61
C GLU A 43 -14.13 9.37 -57.36
N HIS A 44 -15.22 10.14 -57.38
CA HIS A 44 -15.66 10.94 -56.25
C HIS A 44 -16.09 10.05 -55.08
N ASP A 45 -16.86 8.99 -55.35
CA ASP A 45 -17.27 8.02 -54.33
C ASP A 45 -16.05 7.36 -53.66
N PHE A 46 -15.02 7.03 -54.46
CA PHE A 46 -13.77 6.49 -53.93
C PHE A 46 -13.02 7.51 -53.06
N ALA A 47 -12.98 8.78 -53.46
CA ALA A 47 -12.34 9.83 -52.68
C ALA A 47 -13.06 10.07 -51.33
N GLU A 48 -14.40 9.98 -51.31
CA GLU A 48 -15.19 10.03 -50.07
C GLU A 48 -14.87 8.85 -49.15
N LEU A 49 -14.80 7.63 -49.70
CA LEU A 49 -14.41 6.44 -48.94
C LEU A 49 -12.98 6.52 -48.41
N LYS A 50 -12.05 7.07 -49.20
CA LYS A 50 -10.66 7.30 -48.76
C LYS A 50 -10.60 8.33 -47.63
N ALA A 51 -11.39 9.40 -47.71
CA ALA A 51 -11.49 10.40 -46.65
C ALA A 51 -12.10 9.82 -45.37
N LEU A 52 -13.13 8.97 -45.48
CA LEU A 52 -13.71 8.25 -44.35
C LEU A 52 -12.68 7.31 -43.70
N SER A 53 -11.95 6.54 -44.51
CA SER A 53 -10.89 5.65 -44.05
C SER A 53 -9.79 6.42 -43.30
N ASP A 54 -9.33 7.56 -43.85
CA ASP A 54 -8.37 8.44 -43.17
C ASP A 54 -8.86 8.88 -41.80
N GLN A 55 -10.14 9.27 -41.70
CA GLN A 55 -10.73 9.73 -40.45
C GLN A 55 -10.82 8.61 -39.41
N ILE A 56 -11.23 7.40 -39.80
CA ILE A 56 -11.31 6.24 -38.91
C ILE A 56 -9.93 5.91 -38.32
N TYR A 57 -8.90 5.84 -39.16
CA TYR A 57 -7.55 5.54 -38.68
C TYR A 57 -6.99 6.66 -37.79
N TYR A 58 -7.32 7.92 -38.08
CA TYR A 58 -6.92 9.04 -37.24
C TYR A 58 -7.52 8.93 -35.83
N GLU A 59 -8.81 8.59 -35.73
CA GLU A 59 -9.49 8.42 -34.45
C GLU A 59 -8.92 7.24 -33.64
N GLN A 60 -8.59 6.14 -34.31
CA GLN A 60 -7.94 4.98 -33.69
C GLN A 60 -6.56 5.32 -33.13
N ASP A 61 -5.69 5.97 -33.91
CA ASP A 61 -4.35 6.38 -33.49
C ASP A 61 -4.39 7.30 -32.26
N ARG A 62 -5.36 8.23 -32.24
CA ARG A 62 -5.61 9.09 -31.07
C ARG A 62 -6.11 8.34 -29.85
N ALA A 63 -7.04 7.40 -30.03
CA ALA A 63 -7.58 6.60 -28.94
C ALA A 63 -6.50 5.71 -28.32
N GLU A 64 -5.72 5.02 -29.16
CA GLU A 64 -4.58 4.19 -28.72
C GLU A 64 -3.55 5.04 -27.98
N SER A 65 -3.18 6.20 -28.52
CA SER A 65 -2.27 7.14 -27.84
C SER A 65 -2.82 7.64 -26.50
N ALA A 66 -4.13 7.84 -26.38
CA ALA A 66 -4.75 8.29 -25.13
C ALA A 66 -4.70 7.22 -24.03
N GLN A 67 -4.82 5.94 -24.40
CA GLN A 67 -4.74 4.81 -23.47
C GLN A 67 -3.29 4.44 -23.15
N THR A 68 -2.48 4.20 -24.17
CA THR A 68 -1.16 3.56 -24.03
C THR A 68 -0.04 4.49 -23.57
N ARG A 69 -0.23 5.81 -23.63
CA ARG A 69 0.78 6.79 -23.20
C ARG A 69 1.11 6.70 -21.70
N LYS A 70 0.24 6.06 -20.91
CA LYS A 70 0.45 5.81 -19.47
C LYS A 70 0.84 4.36 -19.17
N ASP A 71 1.03 3.53 -20.20
CA ASP A 71 1.44 2.16 -19.98
C ASP A 71 2.84 2.15 -19.38
N VAL A 72 2.95 1.47 -18.25
CA VAL A 72 4.21 1.21 -17.58
C VAL A 72 4.60 -0.24 -17.87
N SER A 73 5.90 -0.51 -17.98
CA SER A 73 6.39 -1.87 -18.16
C SER A 73 5.94 -2.74 -16.98
N ILE A 74 5.40 -3.93 -17.26
CA ILE A 74 5.10 -4.93 -16.23
C ILE A 74 6.36 -5.30 -15.42
N HIS A 75 7.53 -5.25 -16.05
CA HIS A 75 8.83 -5.49 -15.44
C HIS A 75 9.43 -4.24 -14.76
N GLY A 76 8.81 -3.07 -14.91
CA GLY A 76 9.25 -1.82 -14.27
C GLY A 76 8.94 -1.75 -12.77
N LEU A 77 8.17 -2.72 -12.25
CA LEU A 77 7.85 -2.85 -10.82
C LEU A 77 8.84 -3.75 -10.06
N GLU A 78 9.70 -4.49 -10.75
CA GLU A 78 10.67 -5.40 -10.13
C GLU A 78 11.71 -4.64 -9.27
N GLU A 79 11.99 -3.38 -9.62
CA GLU A 79 12.89 -2.47 -8.87
C GLU A 79 12.16 -1.64 -7.80
N THR A 80 10.83 -1.73 -7.71
CA THR A 80 10.09 -1.04 -6.65
C THR A 80 10.16 -1.91 -5.39
N GLU A 81 11.12 -1.59 -4.53
CA GLU A 81 11.37 -2.18 -3.21
C GLU A 81 10.22 -1.89 -2.21
N HIS A 82 8.97 -2.05 -2.63
CA HIS A 82 7.78 -1.68 -1.86
C HIS A 82 6.81 -2.85 -1.71
N CYS A 83 6.49 -3.08 -0.44
CA CYS A 83 5.41 -3.92 0.08
C CYS A 83 5.76 -5.37 0.48
N ALA A 84 7.02 -5.70 0.78
CA ALA A 84 7.27 -6.80 1.73
C ALA A 84 7.02 -6.28 3.16
N THR A 85 5.77 -5.98 3.50
CA THR A 85 5.38 -5.90 4.91
C THR A 85 5.50 -7.30 5.51
N ARG A 86 5.84 -7.36 6.81
CA ARG A 86 5.78 -8.58 7.61
C ARG A 86 4.47 -9.34 7.33
N ALA A 87 4.55 -10.66 7.24
CA ALA A 87 3.37 -11.49 7.00
C ALA A 87 2.34 -11.31 8.14
N LEU A 88 1.05 -11.26 7.77
CA LEU A 88 -0.04 -10.94 8.70
C LEU A 88 -0.18 -11.96 9.85
N ASP A 89 0.13 -13.21 9.57
CA ASP A 89 0.18 -14.32 10.53
C ASP A 89 1.26 -14.10 11.58
N GLU A 90 2.47 -13.74 11.16
CA GLU A 90 3.55 -13.41 12.08
C GLU A 90 3.17 -12.24 13.00
N GLU A 91 2.56 -11.17 12.46
CA GLU A 91 2.13 -10.02 13.28
C GLU A 91 1.03 -10.42 14.28
N TRP A 92 0.10 -11.26 13.85
CA TRP A 92 -0.98 -11.76 14.69
C TRP A 92 -0.46 -12.64 15.83
N GLU A 93 0.48 -13.54 15.55
CA GLU A 93 1.12 -14.40 16.55
C GLU A 93 1.82 -13.59 17.63
N GLU A 94 2.59 -12.57 17.26
CA GLU A 94 3.22 -11.66 18.23
C GLU A 94 2.20 -10.95 19.10
N ARG A 95 1.13 -10.41 18.52
CA ARG A 95 0.07 -9.76 19.30
C ARG A 95 -0.60 -10.73 20.29
N VAL A 96 -0.84 -11.97 19.88
CA VAL A 96 -1.42 -12.99 20.77
C VAL A 96 -0.46 -13.31 21.92
N VAL A 97 0.83 -13.49 21.63
CA VAL A 97 1.89 -13.71 22.63
C VAL A 97 1.96 -12.53 23.59
N ASP A 98 1.94 -11.29 23.11
CA ASP A 98 1.97 -10.08 23.94
C ASP A 98 0.76 -9.96 24.87
N ILE A 99 -0.45 -10.22 24.35
CA ILE A 99 -1.68 -10.23 25.14
C ILE A 99 -1.56 -11.29 26.25
N GLN A 100 -1.03 -12.46 25.93
CA GLN A 100 -0.88 -13.55 26.88
C GLN A 100 0.19 -13.25 27.92
N ASN A 101 1.34 -12.73 27.52
CA ASN A 101 2.42 -12.27 28.40
C ASN A 101 1.92 -11.18 29.35
N ARG A 102 1.12 -10.24 28.87
CA ARG A 102 0.51 -9.19 29.70
C ARG A 102 -0.45 -9.78 30.74
N LYS A 103 -1.25 -10.78 30.37
CA LYS A 103 -2.10 -11.51 31.33
C LYS A 103 -1.27 -12.22 32.41
N TYR A 104 -0.17 -12.88 32.02
CA TYR A 104 0.72 -13.53 32.98
C TYR A 104 1.44 -12.53 33.89
N ALA A 105 1.94 -11.42 33.35
CA ALA A 105 2.55 -10.34 34.12
C ALA A 105 1.56 -9.74 35.14
N TRP A 106 0.28 -9.62 34.76
CA TRP A 106 -0.76 -9.16 35.66
C TRP A 106 -1.05 -10.16 36.79
N LYS A 107 -1.15 -11.46 36.47
CA LYS A 107 -1.31 -12.52 37.49
C LYS A 107 -0.12 -12.56 38.44
N ALA A 108 1.10 -12.43 37.92
CA ALA A 108 2.31 -12.37 38.74
C ALA A 108 2.31 -11.13 39.65
N LEU A 109 1.82 -9.98 39.15
CA LEU A 109 1.64 -8.77 39.96
C LEU A 109 0.62 -8.97 41.08
N GLU A 110 -0.52 -9.60 40.78
CA GLU A 110 -1.54 -9.94 41.79
C GLU A 110 -0.98 -10.87 42.86
N GLN A 111 -0.29 -11.94 42.46
CA GLN A 111 0.38 -12.85 43.40
C GLN A 111 1.39 -12.10 44.29
N LEU A 112 2.18 -11.23 43.68
CA LEU A 112 3.16 -10.39 44.37
C LEU A 112 2.50 -9.40 45.36
N PHE A 113 1.27 -8.96 45.11
CA PHE A 113 0.49 -8.12 46.01
C PHE A 113 -0.32 -8.87 47.07
N THR A 114 -0.61 -10.16 46.88
CA THR A 114 -1.30 -11.01 47.87
C THR A 114 -0.44 -11.43 49.05
N VAL A 115 0.89 -11.34 48.95
CA VAL A 115 1.84 -11.71 50.02
C VAL A 115 1.75 -10.82 51.26
N GLY A 116 0.94 -9.75 51.25
CA GLY A 116 0.76 -8.86 52.40
C GLY A 116 2.00 -7.99 52.71
N ALA A 117 3.07 -8.12 51.94
CA ALA A 117 4.31 -7.37 52.13
C ALA A 117 4.14 -5.86 51.89
N LEU A 118 3.20 -5.46 51.02
CA LEU A 118 3.00 -4.07 50.59
C LEU A 118 1.69 -3.48 51.14
N THR A 119 1.77 -2.23 51.57
CA THR A 119 0.57 -1.42 51.90
C THR A 119 -0.19 -1.03 50.63
N GLU A 120 -1.49 -0.73 50.74
CA GLU A 120 -2.30 -0.29 49.58
C GLU A 120 -1.73 0.94 48.87
N VAL A 121 -1.12 1.87 49.62
CA VAL A 121 -0.43 3.04 49.05
C VAL A 121 0.79 2.61 48.22
N GLN A 122 1.56 1.64 48.70
CA GLN A 122 2.72 1.09 47.99
C GLN A 122 2.28 0.36 46.71
N LYS A 123 1.26 -0.49 46.78
CA LYS A 123 0.70 -1.22 45.63
C LYS A 123 0.21 -0.25 44.55
N ARG A 124 -0.58 0.75 44.94
CA ARG A 124 -1.13 1.77 44.02
C ARG A 124 -0.02 2.55 43.33
N ARG A 125 0.91 3.14 44.08
CA ARG A 125 2.00 3.96 43.52
C ARG A 125 2.94 3.14 42.63
N PHE A 126 3.23 1.89 43.01
CA PHE A 126 4.03 0.98 42.20
C PHE A 126 3.35 0.67 40.86
N ARG A 127 2.03 0.40 40.86
CA ARG A 127 1.26 0.16 39.63
C ARG A 127 1.29 1.38 38.69
N LEU A 128 1.03 2.58 39.22
CA LEU A 128 1.03 3.82 38.43
C LEU A 128 2.41 4.11 37.82
N HIS A 129 3.49 3.88 38.57
CA HIS A 129 4.84 4.19 38.09
C HIS A 129 5.38 3.14 37.11
N VAL A 130 5.33 1.85 37.48
CA VAL A 130 6.01 0.77 36.76
C VAL A 130 5.22 0.28 35.55
N PHE A 131 3.89 0.23 35.64
CA PHE A 131 3.05 -0.34 34.56
C PHE A 131 2.35 0.72 33.72
N GLN A 132 2.11 1.92 34.27
CA GLN A 132 1.46 3.01 33.55
C GLN A 132 2.43 4.15 33.15
N GLY A 133 3.71 4.04 33.54
CA GLY A 133 4.75 4.99 33.14
C GLY A 133 4.61 6.39 33.75
N LEU A 134 3.78 6.58 34.78
CA LEU A 134 3.58 7.89 35.40
C LEU A 134 4.80 8.29 36.24
N SER A 135 5.22 9.54 36.11
CA SER A 135 6.29 10.12 36.95
C SER A 135 5.84 10.30 38.40
N THR A 136 6.80 10.30 39.32
CA THR A 136 6.53 10.57 40.76
C THR A 136 5.87 11.93 40.99
N ARG A 137 6.11 12.90 40.11
CA ARG A 137 5.47 14.22 40.13
C ARG A 137 4.01 14.17 39.69
N GLN A 138 3.69 13.43 38.62
CA GLN A 138 2.30 13.23 38.19
C GLN A 138 1.49 12.51 39.26
N ILE A 139 2.03 11.42 39.82
CA ILE A 139 1.40 10.67 40.91
C ILE A 139 1.21 11.57 42.15
N GLY A 140 2.22 12.38 42.50
CA GLY A 140 2.11 13.31 43.63
C GLY A 140 0.99 14.33 43.45
N ARG A 141 0.86 14.89 42.24
CA ARG A 141 -0.25 15.80 41.89
C ARG A 141 -1.61 15.10 41.99
N MET A 142 -1.72 13.87 41.48
CA MET A 142 -2.97 13.09 41.52
C MET A 142 -3.40 12.76 42.96
N GLU A 143 -2.45 12.48 43.84
CA GLU A 143 -2.73 12.06 45.23
C GLU A 143 -2.66 13.21 46.24
N GLY A 144 -2.44 14.45 45.80
CA GLY A 144 -2.29 15.60 46.70
C GLY A 144 -1.09 15.50 47.65
N THR A 145 -0.02 14.80 47.27
CA THR A 145 1.18 14.57 48.10
C THR A 145 2.45 15.08 47.41
N SER A 146 3.53 15.25 48.18
CA SER A 146 4.84 15.56 47.61
C SER A 146 5.38 14.40 46.76
N HIS A 147 6.05 14.73 45.65
CA HIS A 147 6.71 13.73 44.79
C HIS A 147 7.78 12.91 45.55
N GLN A 148 8.38 13.50 46.59
CA GLN A 148 9.34 12.83 47.47
C GLN A 148 8.69 11.71 48.28
N ALA A 149 7.48 11.93 48.81
CA ALA A 149 6.73 10.89 49.52
C ALA A 149 6.33 9.74 48.58
N VAL A 150 5.99 10.06 47.33
CA VAL A 150 5.75 9.05 46.28
C VAL A 150 7.00 8.24 46.00
N ALA A 151 8.13 8.90 45.75
CA ALA A 151 9.41 8.24 45.49
C ALA A 151 9.85 7.31 46.65
N LYS A 152 9.74 7.79 47.90
CA LYS A 152 10.03 6.97 49.09
C LYS A 152 9.14 5.73 49.17
N SER A 153 7.83 5.89 48.91
CA SER A 153 6.88 4.79 48.93
C SER A 153 7.20 3.72 47.87
N ILE A 154 7.54 4.14 46.64
CA ILE A 154 7.94 3.25 45.54
C ILE A 154 9.24 2.51 45.88
N ASN A 155 10.27 3.22 46.36
CA ASN A 155 11.53 2.61 46.74
C ASN A 155 11.36 1.58 47.86
N LEU A 156 10.52 1.88 48.85
CA LEU A 156 10.21 0.94 49.92
C LEU A 156 9.45 -0.29 49.40
N ALA A 157 8.57 -0.11 48.42
CA ALA A 157 7.91 -1.21 47.75
C ALA A 157 8.93 -2.12 47.04
N ILE A 158 9.80 -1.55 46.21
CA ILE A 158 10.86 -2.29 45.50
C ILE A 158 11.78 -3.04 46.48
N ALA A 159 12.19 -2.41 47.59
CA ALA A 159 13.04 -3.05 48.58
C ALA A 159 12.38 -4.30 49.21
N LYS A 160 11.09 -4.22 49.52
CA LYS A 160 10.32 -5.36 50.05
C LYS A 160 10.19 -6.49 49.03
N LEU A 161 9.98 -6.15 47.75
CA LEU A 161 9.92 -7.12 46.67
C LEU A 161 11.25 -7.81 46.45
N LYS A 162 12.37 -7.08 46.45
CA LYS A 162 13.72 -7.66 46.36
C LYS A 162 13.97 -8.68 47.48
N LYS A 163 13.59 -8.36 48.72
CA LYS A 163 13.72 -9.31 49.85
C LYS A 163 12.87 -10.56 49.65
N TYR A 164 11.66 -10.41 49.13
CA TYR A 164 10.79 -11.54 48.85
C TYR A 164 11.38 -12.48 47.80
N PHE A 165 11.82 -11.94 46.65
CA PHE A 165 12.45 -12.75 45.61
C PHE A 165 13.76 -13.40 46.06
N ALA A 166 14.55 -12.72 46.88
CA ALA A 166 15.77 -13.29 47.47
C ALA A 166 15.50 -14.41 48.49
N ALA A 167 14.28 -14.51 49.04
CA ALA A 167 13.89 -15.56 49.97
C ALA A 167 13.24 -16.78 49.28
N GLN A 168 12.96 -16.69 47.97
CA GLN A 168 12.35 -17.76 47.16
C GLN A 168 13.34 -18.50 46.26
N GLY A 169 14.58 -18.03 46.16
CA GLY A 169 15.70 -18.72 45.49
C GLY A 169 16.66 -19.31 46.51
#